data_AF-A0A942QYZ8-F1
#
_entry.id   AF-A0A942QYZ8-F1
#
_cell.length_a   1.000
_cell.length_b   1.000
_cell.length_c   1.000
_cell.angle_alpha   90.00
_cell.angle_beta   90.00
_cell.angle_gamma   90.00
#
_symmetry.space_group_name_H-M   'P 1'
#
loop_
_entity.id
_entity.type
_entity.pdbx_description
1 polymer ?
#
loop_
_entity_poly.entity_id
_entity_poly.type
_entity_poly.pdbx_seq_one_letter_code
_entity_poly.pdbx_strand_id
1 'polypeptide(L)'
;LVRYLEIELAAPHGEGKRLVPITFARIKSDRVNVRSIFGPHFAGVPQHASPRQVTLLEEDKISGYYGGGTLYASTARQEPLLG
;
A
#
# COMPACT_ATOMS: atom_id res chain seq x y z
N LEU A 1 -18.71 -7.05 1.14
CA LEU A 1 -17.29 -7.44 1.01
C LEU A 1 -16.42 -6.22 1.31
N VAL A 2 -15.43 -6.35 2.18
CA VAL A 2 -14.48 -5.26 2.50
C VAL A 2 -13.42 -5.17 1.38
N ARG A 3 -13.11 -3.95 0.91
CA ARG A 3 -12.17 -3.72 -0.20
C ARG A 3 -10.85 -3.09 0.25
N TYR A 4 -10.90 -2.19 1.23
CA TYR A 4 -9.74 -1.46 1.72
C TYR A 4 -9.68 -1.47 3.25
N LEU A 5 -8.47 -1.38 3.78
CA LEU A 5 -8.19 -0.97 5.14
C LEU A 5 -7.68 0.47 5.12
N GLU A 6 -8.22 1.33 5.97
CA GLU A 6 -7.65 2.65 6.21
C GLU A 6 -6.62 2.54 7.34
N ILE A 7 -5.42 3.04 7.10
CA ILE A 7 -4.34 3.11 8.09
C ILE A 7 -3.91 4.56 8.29
N GLU A 8 -3.51 4.91 9.50
CA GLU A 8 -2.90 6.19 9.81
C GLU A 8 -1.38 6.01 9.90
N LEU A 9 -0.65 6.87 9.20
CA LEU A 9 0.82 6.81 9.20
C LEU A 9 1.37 7.50 10.45
N ALA A 10 2.26 6.79 11.16
CA ALA A 10 3.00 7.32 12.29
C ALA A 10 4.35 7.90 11.85
N ALA A 11 4.81 8.94 12.55
CA ALA A 11 6.18 9.44 12.40
C ALA A 11 7.21 8.34 12.75
N PRO A 12 8.33 8.21 12.02
CA PRO A 12 8.84 9.10 10.97
C PRO A 12 8.38 8.76 9.55
N HIS A 13 7.47 7.81 9.37
CA HIS A 13 7.13 7.24 8.06
C HIS A 13 6.09 8.05 7.27
N GLY A 14 5.58 9.14 7.85
CA GLY A 14 4.68 10.09 7.21
C GLY A 14 3.57 10.54 8.15
N GLU A 15 2.59 11.20 7.56
CA GLU A 15 1.37 11.65 8.23
C GLU A 15 0.12 11.38 7.37
N GLY A 16 -1.02 11.38 8.05
CA GLY A 16 -2.34 11.21 7.43
C GLY A 16 -2.69 9.75 7.11
N LYS A 17 -3.85 9.59 6.48
CA LYS A 17 -4.46 8.30 6.22
C LYS A 17 -4.05 7.74 4.86
N ARG A 18 -3.95 6.42 4.74
CA ARG A 18 -3.76 5.71 3.48
C ARG A 18 -4.70 4.52 3.39
N LEU A 19 -5.14 4.22 2.19
CA LEU A 19 -5.89 3.00 1.92
C LEU A 19 -4.95 1.88 1.49
N VAL A 20 -5.21 0.68 1.99
CA VAL A 20 -4.52 -0.56 1.62
C VAL A 20 -5.57 -1.50 1.02
N PRO A 21 -5.46 -1.91 -0.26
CA PRO A 21 -6.35 -2.90 -0.83
C PRO A 21 -6.22 -4.24 -0.08
N ILE A 22 -7.34 -4.87 0.25
CA ILE A 22 -7.35 -6.10 1.06
C ILE A 22 -6.61 -7.27 0.37
N THR A 23 -6.49 -7.22 -0.96
CA THR A 23 -5.75 -8.20 -1.78
C THR A 23 -4.23 -8.17 -1.52
N PHE A 24 -3.70 -7.05 -1.02
CA PHE A 24 -2.29 -6.91 -0.61
C PHE A 24 -2.08 -7.05 0.91
N ALA A 25 -3.16 -7.11 1.68
CA ALA A 25 -3.12 -7.16 3.14
C ALA A 25 -3.17 -8.60 3.64
N ARG A 26 -2.11 -9.06 4.31
CA ARG A 26 -2.14 -10.28 5.10
C ARG A 26 -2.50 -9.94 6.54
N ILE A 27 -3.77 -10.14 6.89
CA ILE A 27 -4.32 -9.87 8.21
C ILE A 27 -3.98 -11.04 9.15
N LYS A 28 -3.36 -10.75 10.29
CA LYS A 28 -3.11 -11.67 11.40
C LYS A 28 -3.87 -11.19 12.64
N SER A 29 -3.85 -11.98 13.71
CA SER A 29 -4.50 -11.64 14.98
C SER A 29 -3.96 -10.37 15.63
N ASP A 30 -2.68 -10.06 15.43
CA ASP A 30 -1.96 -8.96 16.09
C ASP A 30 -1.55 -7.83 15.14
N ARG A 31 -1.55 -8.08 13.83
CA ARG A 31 -1.03 -7.12 12.83
C ARG A 31 -1.53 -7.38 11.42
N VAL A 32 -1.35 -6.38 10.58
CA VAL A 32 -1.51 -6.49 9.12
C VAL A 32 -0.14 -6.39 8.47
N ASN A 33 0.19 -7.34 7.60
CA ASN A 33 1.42 -7.34 6.84
C ASN A 33 1.14 -7.00 5.37
N VAL A 34 1.86 -6.01 4.85
CA VAL A 34 1.87 -5.64 3.44
C VAL A 34 3.26 -5.97 2.88
N ARG A 35 3.34 -6.94 1.97
CA ARG A 35 4.62 -7.40 1.40
C ARG A 35 5.12 -6.49 0.27
N SER A 36 4.19 -5.88 -0.45
CA SER A 36 4.49 -5.19 -1.71
C SER A 36 5.36 -3.96 -1.52
N ILE A 37 5.21 -3.21 -0.43
CA ILE A 37 5.99 -1.99 -0.17
C ILE A 37 6.61 -1.99 1.23
N PHE A 38 7.63 -1.15 1.46
CA PHE A 38 8.26 -0.97 2.77
C PHE A 38 7.71 0.27 3.49
N GLY A 39 7.96 0.36 4.80
CA GLY A 39 7.52 1.46 5.68
C GLY A 39 7.67 2.86 5.06
N PRO A 40 8.87 3.24 4.56
CA PRO A 40 9.08 4.57 3.96
C PRO A 40 8.24 4.86 2.71
N HIS A 41 7.76 3.83 1.99
CA HIS A 41 7.00 4.02 0.76
C HIS A 41 5.52 4.37 1.03
N PHE A 42 5.01 4.13 2.24
CA PHE A 42 3.60 4.43 2.55
C PHE A 42 3.25 5.91 2.39
N ALA A 43 4.20 6.81 2.66
CA ALA A 43 4.01 8.25 2.44
C ALA A 43 3.64 8.57 0.97
N GLY A 44 4.17 7.79 0.01
CA GLY A 44 3.96 7.98 -1.42
C GLY A 44 2.70 7.32 -1.99
N VAL A 45 1.94 6.57 -1.19
CA VAL A 45 0.66 6.00 -1.62
C VAL A 45 -0.30 7.14 -1.96
N PRO A 46 -0.97 7.12 -3.15
CA PRO A 46 -1.92 8.15 -3.53
C PRO A 46 -3.03 8.34 -2.49
N GLN A 47 -3.30 9.60 -2.13
CA GLN A 47 -4.43 9.96 -1.27
C GLN A 47 -5.71 10.11 -2.11
N HIS A 48 -6.85 9.87 -1.49
CA HIS A 48 -8.16 10.17 -2.06
C HIS A 48 -8.68 11.49 -1.51
N ALA A 49 -9.42 12.24 -2.33
CA ALA A 49 -9.81 13.60 -2.01
C ALA A 49 -10.91 13.68 -0.94
N SER A 50 -11.82 12.71 -0.90
CA SER A 50 -12.97 12.72 0.00
C SER A 50 -12.82 11.71 1.14
N PRO A 51 -13.16 12.04 2.39
CA PRO A 51 -12.98 11.15 3.53
C PRO A 51 -13.89 9.92 3.54
N ARG A 52 -14.90 9.85 2.65
CA ARG A 52 -15.93 8.79 2.68
C ARG A 52 -16.21 8.13 1.32
N GLN A 53 -15.51 8.53 0.27
CA GLN A 53 -15.65 7.94 -1.05
C GLN A 53 -14.28 7.85 -1.72
N VAL A 54 -14.15 6.85 -2.58
CA VAL A 54 -12.99 6.66 -3.45
C VAL A 54 -13.54 6.52 -4.86
N THR A 55 -13.00 7.29 -5.78
CA THR A 55 -13.36 7.25 -7.20
C THR A 55 -12.64 6.12 -7.91
N LEU A 56 -13.15 5.67 -9.06
CA LEU A 56 -12.53 4.59 -9.84
C LEU A 56 -11.06 4.87 -10.18
N LEU A 57 -10.71 6.13 -10.47
CA LEU A 57 -9.33 6.52 -10.75
C LEU A 57 -8.45 6.46 -9.51
N GLU A 58 -8.96 6.86 -8.34
CA GLU A 58 -8.22 6.75 -7.08
C GLU A 58 -7.99 5.29 -6.70
N GLU A 59 -9.00 4.43 -6.87
CA GLU A 59 -8.87 2.99 -6.64
C GLU A 59 -7.77 2.37 -7.51
N ASP A 60 -7.73 2.72 -8.79
CA ASP A 60 -6.73 2.21 -9.73
C ASP A 60 -5.33 2.72 -9.40
N LYS A 61 -5.19 4.01 -9.07
CA LYS A 61 -3.91 4.60 -8.65
C LYS A 61 -3.38 3.96 -7.36
N ILE A 62 -4.25 3.77 -6.37
CA ILE A 62 -3.89 3.13 -5.09
C ILE A 62 -3.43 1.70 -5.36
N SER A 63 -4.24 0.91 -6.08
CA SER A 63 -3.94 -0.49 -6.37
C SER A 63 -2.68 -0.66 -7.22
N GLY A 64 -2.50 0.20 -8.22
CA GLY A 64 -1.31 0.25 -9.08
C GLY A 64 -0.03 0.56 -8.29
N TYR A 65 -0.10 1.45 -7.30
CA TYR A 65 1.04 1.76 -6.44
C TYR A 65 1.53 0.53 -5.66
N TYR A 66 0.62 -0.20 -5.00
CA TYR A 66 0.97 -1.46 -4.32
C TYR A 66 1.39 -2.55 -5.30
N GLY A 67 0.74 -2.64 -6.47
CA GLY A 67 1.12 -3.57 -7.53
C GLY A 67 2.58 -3.37 -7.95
N GLY A 68 2.95 -2.13 -8.28
CA GLY A 68 4.30 -1.75 -8.68
C GLY A 68 5.35 -2.05 -7.61
N GLY A 69 5.02 -1.86 -6.33
CA GLY A 69 5.91 -2.19 -5.22
C GLY A 69 6.42 -3.64 -5.25
N THR A 70 5.61 -4.59 -5.73
CA THR A 70 6.00 -6.00 -5.85
C THR A 70 7.30 -6.20 -6.61
N LEU A 71 7.56 -5.40 -7.64
CA LEU A 71 8.78 -5.44 -8.43
C LEU A 71 9.75 -4.29 -8.09
N TYR A 72 9.23 -3.10 -7.77
CA TYR A 72 10.01 -1.87 -7.69
C TYR A 72 10.37 -1.40 -6.28
N ALA A 73 9.88 -2.03 -5.21
CA ALA A 73 10.19 -1.57 -3.85
C ALA A 73 11.66 -1.79 -3.44
N SER A 74 12.45 -2.56 -4.18
CA SER A 74 13.90 -2.68 -3.95
C SER A 74 14.59 -3.13 -5.23
N THR A 75 15.82 -2.66 -5.47
CA THR A 75 16.66 -3.11 -6.59
C THR A 75 16.79 -4.64 -6.63
N ALA A 76 16.96 -5.28 -5.47
CA ALA A 76 17.06 -6.75 -5.39
C ALA A 76 15.82 -7.53 -5.89
N ARG A 77 14.65 -6.89 -6.03
CA ARG A 77 13.43 -7.54 -6.58
C ARG A 77 13.44 -7.57 -8.11
N GLN A 78 14.26 -6.75 -8.75
CA GLN A 78 14.38 -6.68 -10.20
C GLN A 78 15.36 -7.71 -10.75
N GLU A 79 16.28 -8.17 -9.91
CA GLU A 79 17.30 -9.15 -10.29
C GLU A 79 16.73 -10.57 -10.36
N PRO A 80 17.35 -11.48 -11.15
CA PRO A 80 17.01 -12.89 -11.16
C PRO A 80 17.06 -13.51 -9.76
N LEU A 81 16.04 -14.27 -9.39
CA LEU A 81 15.94 -14.89 -8.07
C LEU A 81 16.86 -16.12 -7.88
N LEU A 82 17.32 -16.72 -8.99
CA LEU A 82 18.11 -17.96 -9.02
C LEU A 82 19.39 -17.75 -9.86
N GLY A 83 20.14 -16.69 -9.54
CA GLY A 83 21.49 -16.48 -10.06
C GLY A 83 22.51 -17.40 -9.42
#